data_AF-C0NXY1-F1
#
_entry.id   AF-C0NXY1-F1
#
_cell.length_a   1.000
_cell.length_b   1.000
_cell.length_c   1.000
_cell.angle_alpha   90.00
_cell.angle_beta   90.00
_cell.angle_gamma   90.00
#
_symmetry.space_group_name_H-M   'P 1'
#
loop_
_entity.id
_entity.type
_entity.pdbx_description
1 polymer ?
#
loop_
_entity_poly.entity_id
_entity_poly.type
_entity_poly.pdbx_seq_one_letter_code
_entity_poly.pdbx_strand_id
1 'polypeptide(L)'
;MASENICSACSWSETRQAGCRYNSHVKIFYGVSNRGAWSLGSNLVLKERSIEPPNFESLNIRFLAERTSIPIPKVVEEWQEVDGTYFLLTRRIQGQPLSEIWPTMSAADKERVAKQTADYLMQLRGLHSNRMESIGGQPLYSAFLFLNGYGIGHGPLSSDDELWAEMSLALSNVPEEIRLELRRRMPSAAPYTFSHADLTNVNIIVDNGNLAGILDWESSGYFPVWWEFTCAGIGLGQEDKEWKDLLRMHLPDHTEARNFWLDFYALRKYPNLDERGLSFLNSSGLSMPK
;
A
#
# COMPACT_ATOMS: atom_id res chain seq x y z
N MET A 1 15.05 29.43 32.97
CA MET A 1 13.63 29.18 32.67
C MET A 1 13.55 27.75 32.16
N ALA A 2 12.66 26.92 32.71
CA ALA A 2 12.44 25.59 32.13
C ALA A 2 11.94 25.77 30.70
N SER A 3 12.51 25.06 29.73
CA SER A 3 11.96 25.02 28.37
C SER A 3 10.60 24.34 28.45
N GLU A 4 9.54 25.05 28.08
CA GLU A 4 8.22 24.41 27.96
C GLU A 4 8.28 23.37 26.84
N ASN A 5 7.71 22.19 27.08
CA ASN A 5 7.51 21.21 26.01
C ASN A 5 6.44 21.75 25.05
N ILE A 6 6.85 22.06 23.83
CA ILE A 6 5.97 22.53 22.76
C ILE A 6 5.59 21.31 21.93
N CYS A 7 4.28 21.07 21.76
CA CYS A 7 3.79 20.04 20.85
C CYS A 7 4.20 20.39 19.41
N SER A 8 4.93 19.52 18.72
CA SER A 8 5.39 19.77 17.34
C SER A 8 4.25 19.86 16.33
N ALA A 9 3.13 19.19 16.59
CA ALA A 9 1.97 19.16 15.68
C ALA A 9 1.11 20.44 15.76
N CYS A 10 0.92 21.03 16.94
CA CYS A 10 0.04 22.20 17.11
C CYS A 10 0.72 23.45 17.67
N SER A 11 2.02 23.37 17.98
CA SER A 11 2.85 24.44 18.57
C SER A 11 2.33 24.96 19.92
N TRP A 12 1.51 24.21 20.63
CA TRP A 12 1.02 24.59 21.96
C TRP A 12 1.95 24.07 23.05
N SER A 13 2.22 24.93 24.03
CA SER A 13 2.76 24.51 25.32
C SER A 13 1.64 24.12 26.28
N GLU A 14 1.99 23.38 27.33
CA GLU A 14 1.05 22.99 28.40
C GLU A 14 0.39 24.22 29.06
N THR A 15 1.16 25.28 29.29
CA THR A 15 0.66 26.56 29.83
C THR A 15 -0.38 27.18 28.91
N ARG A 16 -0.11 27.23 27.59
CA ARG A 16 -1.05 27.77 26.59
C ARG A 16 -2.32 26.91 26.52
N GLN A 17 -2.18 25.60 26.54
CA GLN A 17 -3.30 24.66 26.52
C GLN A 17 -4.22 24.86 27.73
N ALA A 18 -3.65 24.93 28.93
CA ALA A 18 -4.40 25.15 30.17
C ALA A 18 -5.11 26.52 30.20
N GLY A 19 -4.45 27.58 29.72
CA GLY A 19 -5.01 28.93 29.71
C GLY A 19 -6.11 29.13 28.68
N CYS A 20 -5.98 28.55 27.48
CA CYS A 20 -6.92 28.78 26.38
C CYS A 20 -8.26 28.07 26.56
N ARG A 21 -8.28 26.90 27.22
CA ARG A 21 -9.48 26.03 27.38
C ARG A 21 -10.18 25.65 26.06
N TYR A 22 -9.57 25.94 24.92
CA TYR A 22 -10.11 25.60 23.61
C TYR A 22 -9.79 24.15 23.28
N ASN A 23 -10.83 23.37 22.95
CA ASN A 23 -10.69 22.02 22.44
C ASN A 23 -10.98 21.99 20.94
N SER A 24 -9.94 21.89 20.13
CA SER A 24 -10.05 21.87 18.68
C SER A 24 -10.85 20.66 18.15
N HIS A 25 -11.75 20.88 17.18
CA HIS A 25 -12.32 19.82 16.34
C HIS A 25 -11.44 19.48 15.12
N VAL A 26 -10.31 20.19 14.96
CA VAL A 26 -9.22 19.82 14.07
C VAL A 26 -8.22 18.99 14.87
N LYS A 27 -8.13 17.69 14.56
CA LYS A 27 -7.32 16.73 15.32
C LYS A 27 -6.48 15.88 14.38
N ILE A 28 -5.19 15.78 14.65
CA ILE A 28 -4.36 14.72 14.08
C ILE A 28 -4.86 13.38 14.66
N PHE A 29 -5.15 12.42 13.78
CA PHE A 29 -5.57 11.06 14.18
C PHE A 29 -4.59 9.99 13.71
N TYR A 30 -3.65 10.36 12.82
CA TYR A 30 -2.58 9.49 12.35
C TYR A 30 -1.33 10.33 12.07
N GLY A 31 -0.16 9.80 12.41
CA GLY A 31 1.12 10.42 12.11
C GLY A 31 2.24 9.40 12.07
N VAL A 32 3.11 9.50 11.05
CA VAL A 32 4.29 8.64 10.89
C VAL A 32 5.37 9.40 10.12
N SER A 33 6.60 9.37 10.63
CA SER A 33 7.73 10.08 10.00
C SER A 33 7.39 11.55 9.71
N ASN A 34 7.39 11.96 8.44
CA ASN A 34 7.05 13.30 7.96
C ASN A 34 5.61 13.42 7.42
N ARG A 35 4.67 12.61 7.93
CA ARG A 35 3.28 12.56 7.47
C ARG A 35 2.31 12.72 8.63
N GLY A 36 1.23 13.46 8.39
CA GLY A 36 0.10 13.60 9.30
C GLY A 36 -1.23 13.49 8.56
N ALA A 37 -2.23 12.91 9.22
CA ALA A 37 -3.62 12.97 8.78
C ALA A 37 -4.49 13.59 9.85
N TRP A 38 -5.27 14.60 9.44
CA TRP A 38 -6.05 15.46 10.31
C TRP A 38 -7.54 15.33 9.99
N SER A 39 -8.36 15.10 11.02
CA SER A 39 -9.80 15.33 10.95
C SER A 39 -10.06 16.82 10.93
N LEU A 40 -10.78 17.31 9.92
CA LEU A 40 -11.36 18.64 9.93
C LEU A 40 -12.88 18.49 10.17
N GLY A 41 -13.26 18.37 11.44
CA GLY A 41 -14.63 18.00 11.82
C GLY A 41 -15.02 16.60 11.35
N SER A 42 -16.30 16.37 11.06
CA SER A 42 -16.85 15.06 10.68
C SER A 42 -16.80 14.76 9.17
N ASN A 43 -16.44 15.73 8.34
CA ASN A 43 -16.71 15.67 6.90
C ASN A 43 -15.46 15.73 6.02
N LEU A 44 -14.32 16.11 6.58
CA LEU A 44 -13.10 16.37 5.83
C LEU A 44 -11.90 15.71 6.50
N VAL A 45 -10.96 15.25 5.67
CA VAL A 45 -9.65 14.75 6.06
C VAL A 45 -8.59 15.53 5.31
N LEU A 46 -7.63 16.10 6.03
CA LEU A 46 -6.45 16.73 5.47
C LEU A 46 -5.25 15.80 5.69
N LYS A 47 -4.61 15.37 4.61
CA LYS A 47 -3.30 14.71 4.64
C LYS A 47 -2.22 15.75 4.41
N GLU A 48 -1.16 15.66 5.19
CA GLU A 48 0.01 16.54 5.15
C GLU A 48 1.27 15.67 5.06
N ARG A 49 2.15 15.96 4.11
CA ARG A 49 3.41 15.21 3.91
C ARG A 49 4.42 15.97 3.05
N SER A 50 5.65 15.47 3.00
CA SER A 50 6.65 15.90 2.00
C SER A 50 6.28 15.51 0.57
N ILE A 51 6.67 16.33 -0.41
CA ILE A 51 6.67 16.02 -1.85
C ILE A 51 7.75 15.00 -2.28
N GLU A 52 8.66 14.65 -1.38
CA GLU A 52 9.72 13.66 -1.62
C GLU A 52 9.52 12.43 -0.72
N PRO A 53 9.22 11.25 -1.28
CA PRO A 53 8.95 10.97 -2.70
C PRO A 53 7.60 11.58 -3.17
N PRO A 54 7.39 11.74 -4.49
CA PRO A 54 6.13 12.19 -5.07
C PRO A 54 4.92 11.40 -4.54
N ASN A 55 3.79 12.10 -4.38
CA ASN A 55 2.52 11.47 -4.01
C ASN A 55 1.54 11.55 -5.18
N PHE A 56 1.04 10.40 -5.64
CA PHE A 56 0.08 10.30 -6.73
C PHE A 56 -1.35 10.02 -6.27
N GLU A 57 -1.62 10.03 -4.97
CA GLU A 57 -2.94 9.66 -4.43
C GLU A 57 -4.10 10.46 -5.07
N SER A 58 -3.98 11.78 -5.15
CA SER A 58 -5.03 12.63 -5.71
C SER A 58 -5.25 12.42 -7.21
N LEU A 59 -4.16 12.19 -7.96
CA LEU A 59 -4.20 11.83 -9.37
C LEU A 59 -4.92 10.48 -9.56
N ASN A 60 -4.57 9.49 -8.75
CA ASN A 60 -5.16 8.16 -8.77
C ASN A 60 -6.65 8.21 -8.41
N ILE A 61 -7.04 8.98 -7.38
CA ILE A 61 -8.44 9.17 -7.01
C ILE A 61 -9.26 9.77 -8.16
N ARG A 62 -8.78 10.87 -8.77
CA ARG A 62 -9.49 11.51 -9.88
C ARG A 62 -9.63 10.57 -11.08
N PHE A 63 -8.55 9.86 -11.42
CA PHE A 63 -8.55 8.89 -12.51
C PHE A 63 -9.58 7.77 -12.32
N LEU A 64 -9.69 7.24 -11.10
CA LEU A 64 -10.63 6.17 -10.75
C LEU A 64 -12.08 6.66 -10.68
N ALA A 65 -12.31 7.87 -10.17
CA ALA A 65 -13.64 8.46 -10.09
C ALA A 65 -14.31 8.61 -11.47
N GLU A 66 -13.51 8.78 -12.53
CA GLU A 66 -13.99 8.88 -13.91
C GLU A 66 -14.26 7.53 -14.59
N ARG A 67 -13.71 6.43 -14.04
CA ARG A 67 -13.61 5.14 -14.74
C ARG A 67 -14.21 3.96 -13.98
N THR A 68 -14.55 4.16 -12.72
CA THR A 68 -15.01 3.10 -11.83
C THR A 68 -16.16 3.58 -10.95
N SER A 69 -16.85 2.65 -10.31
CA SER A 69 -17.84 2.94 -9.28
C SER A 69 -17.31 2.67 -7.87
N ILE A 70 -15.98 2.57 -7.72
CA ILE A 70 -15.35 2.24 -6.45
C ILE A 70 -15.63 3.36 -5.45
N PRO A 71 -16.06 3.05 -4.21
CA PRO A 71 -16.23 4.07 -3.20
C PRO A 71 -14.86 4.58 -2.74
N ILE A 72 -14.47 5.74 -3.22
CA ILE A 72 -13.18 6.40 -2.93
C ILE A 72 -13.41 7.83 -2.40
N PRO A 73 -12.45 8.41 -1.65
CA PRO A 73 -12.57 9.78 -1.18
C PRO A 73 -12.71 10.76 -2.34
N LYS A 74 -13.48 11.83 -2.16
CA LYS A 74 -13.53 12.93 -3.15
C LYS A 74 -12.46 13.97 -2.81
N VAL A 75 -11.56 14.24 -3.74
CA VAL A 75 -10.61 15.37 -3.63
C VAL A 75 -11.40 16.68 -3.62
N VAL A 76 -11.16 17.50 -2.59
CA VAL A 76 -11.70 18.85 -2.47
C VAL A 76 -10.68 19.84 -3.01
N GLU A 77 -9.45 19.76 -2.52
CA GLU A 77 -8.34 20.63 -2.89
C GLU A 77 -7.02 19.93 -2.61
N GLU A 78 -5.98 20.34 -3.31
CA GLU A 78 -4.60 19.95 -3.05
C GLU A 78 -3.70 21.15 -3.34
N TRP A 79 -2.61 21.27 -2.60
CA TRP A 79 -1.63 22.31 -2.88
C TRP A 79 -0.26 21.92 -2.34
N GLN A 80 0.75 22.59 -2.88
CA GLN A 80 2.14 22.46 -2.47
C GLN A 80 2.62 23.82 -1.95
N GLU A 81 3.26 23.80 -0.78
CA GLU A 81 3.94 24.94 -0.21
C GLU A 81 5.37 25.07 -0.76
N VAL A 82 5.94 26.27 -0.65
CA VAL A 82 7.30 26.59 -1.13
C VAL A 82 8.36 25.72 -0.46
N ASP A 83 8.13 25.27 0.77
CA ASP A 83 9.05 24.43 1.53
C ASP A 83 9.00 22.94 1.17
N GLY A 84 8.15 22.54 0.22
CA GLY A 84 7.97 21.15 -0.18
C GLY A 84 6.94 20.39 0.64
N THR A 85 6.18 21.05 1.51
CA THR A 85 5.00 20.45 2.14
C THR A 85 3.87 20.34 1.12
N TYR A 86 3.21 19.19 1.10
CA TYR A 86 2.06 18.89 0.26
C TYR A 86 0.85 18.58 1.11
N PHE A 87 -0.27 19.20 0.74
CA PHE A 87 -1.55 19.04 1.39
C PHE A 87 -2.56 18.43 0.42
N LEU A 88 -3.32 17.45 0.92
CA LEU A 88 -4.45 16.85 0.22
C LEU A 88 -5.68 16.87 1.12
N LEU A 89 -6.67 17.65 0.72
CA LEU A 89 -7.96 17.74 1.39
C LEU A 89 -9.00 16.87 0.68
N THR A 90 -9.60 15.92 1.39
CA THR A 90 -10.62 15.03 0.86
C THR A 90 -11.89 15.05 1.69
N ARG A 91 -13.03 14.67 1.08
CA ARG A 91 -14.24 14.34 1.84
C ARG A 91 -14.06 13.03 2.59
N ARG A 92 -14.35 13.05 3.89
CA ARG A 92 -14.36 11.86 4.74
C ARG A 92 -15.46 10.91 4.27
N ILE A 93 -15.08 9.66 4.00
CA ILE A 93 -16.02 8.56 3.86
C ILE A 93 -16.58 8.24 5.26
N GLN A 94 -17.90 8.16 5.37
CA GLN A 94 -18.57 7.82 6.63
C GLN A 94 -18.53 6.31 6.86
N GLY A 95 -18.37 5.91 8.12
CA GLY A 95 -18.16 4.52 8.52
C GLY A 95 -16.97 4.41 9.48
N GLN A 96 -16.53 3.17 9.72
CA GLN A 96 -15.42 2.86 10.62
C GLN A 96 -14.34 2.07 9.88
N PRO A 97 -13.05 2.26 10.19
CA PRO A 97 -11.98 1.42 9.66
C PRO A 97 -12.21 -0.05 10.00
N LEU A 98 -11.98 -0.95 9.03
CA LEU A 98 -12.10 -2.39 9.22
C LEU A 98 -11.20 -2.85 10.37
N SER A 99 -10.01 -2.26 10.50
CA SER A 99 -9.08 -2.51 11.62
C SER A 99 -9.69 -2.26 13.01
N GLU A 100 -10.68 -1.38 13.15
CA GLU A 100 -11.30 -1.07 14.45
C GLU A 100 -12.47 -2.00 14.77
N ILE A 101 -13.25 -2.39 13.74
CA ILE A 101 -14.49 -3.14 13.94
C ILE A 101 -14.33 -4.64 13.68
N TRP A 102 -13.21 -5.09 13.08
CA TRP A 102 -12.97 -6.49 12.73
C TRP A 102 -13.28 -7.48 13.86
N PRO A 103 -12.90 -7.23 15.14
CA PRO A 103 -13.19 -8.16 16.23
C PRO A 103 -14.70 -8.32 16.51
N THR A 104 -15.51 -7.30 16.19
CA THR A 104 -16.94 -7.26 16.49
C THR A 104 -17.84 -7.64 15.32
N MET A 105 -17.28 -7.75 14.11
CA MET A 105 -18.05 -8.10 12.92
C MET A 105 -18.47 -9.57 12.92
N SER A 106 -19.69 -9.84 12.46
CA SER A 106 -20.14 -11.21 12.19
C SER A 106 -19.34 -11.84 11.04
N ALA A 107 -19.23 -13.17 11.01
CA ALA A 107 -18.59 -13.87 9.91
C ALA A 107 -19.24 -13.54 8.55
N ALA A 108 -20.58 -13.37 8.53
CA ALA A 108 -21.32 -12.99 7.34
C ALA A 108 -20.99 -11.58 6.85
N ASP A 109 -20.76 -10.62 7.75
CA ASP A 109 -20.37 -9.25 7.37
C ASP A 109 -18.92 -9.19 6.90
N LYS A 110 -18.01 -9.96 7.54
CA LYS A 110 -16.62 -10.08 7.07
C LYS A 110 -16.57 -10.60 5.64
N GLU A 111 -17.29 -11.69 5.35
CA GLU A 111 -17.41 -12.28 4.01
C GLU A 111 -18.00 -11.26 3.02
N ARG A 112 -19.07 -10.56 3.42
CA ARG A 112 -19.73 -9.55 2.58
C ARG A 112 -18.77 -8.42 2.19
N VAL A 113 -18.02 -7.88 3.16
CA VAL A 113 -17.03 -6.82 2.90
C VAL A 113 -15.91 -7.34 2.00
N ALA A 114 -15.39 -8.55 2.25
CA ALA A 114 -14.34 -9.16 1.42
C ALA A 114 -14.80 -9.33 -0.03
N LYS A 115 -16.01 -9.87 -0.23
CA LYS A 115 -16.60 -10.02 -1.56
C LYS A 115 -16.83 -8.67 -2.24
N GLN A 116 -17.41 -7.68 -1.56
CA GLN A 116 -17.62 -6.35 -2.12
C GLN A 116 -16.30 -5.70 -2.55
N THR A 117 -15.26 -5.79 -1.71
CA THR A 117 -13.92 -5.29 -2.05
C THR A 117 -13.38 -6.00 -3.30
N ALA A 118 -13.46 -7.33 -3.38
CA ALA A 118 -13.04 -8.07 -4.55
C ALA A 118 -13.81 -7.68 -5.83
N ASP A 119 -15.14 -7.52 -5.74
CA ASP A 119 -15.99 -7.08 -6.86
C ASP A 119 -15.54 -5.69 -7.38
N TYR A 120 -15.19 -4.76 -6.49
CA TYR A 120 -14.65 -3.46 -6.88
C TYR A 120 -13.23 -3.54 -7.48
N LEU A 121 -12.36 -4.40 -6.94
CA LEU A 121 -11.03 -4.63 -7.50
C LEU A 121 -11.09 -5.24 -8.90
N MET A 122 -12.15 -5.96 -9.25
CA MET A 122 -12.36 -6.45 -10.61
C MET A 122 -12.59 -5.32 -11.62
N GLN A 123 -13.08 -4.15 -11.19
CA GLN A 123 -13.17 -2.98 -12.07
C GLN A 123 -11.79 -2.45 -12.47
N LEU A 124 -10.81 -2.54 -11.56
CA LEU A 124 -9.42 -2.13 -11.84
C LEU A 124 -8.77 -3.00 -12.92
N ARG A 125 -9.21 -4.25 -13.08
CA ARG A 125 -8.72 -5.16 -14.12
C ARG A 125 -9.09 -4.72 -15.52
N GLY A 126 -10.13 -3.89 -15.69
CA GLY A 126 -10.42 -3.24 -16.97
C GLY A 126 -9.43 -2.15 -17.35
N LEU A 127 -8.69 -1.60 -16.37
CA LEU A 127 -7.77 -0.48 -16.56
C LEU A 127 -6.37 -1.01 -16.89
N HIS A 128 -6.00 -0.94 -18.16
CA HIS A 128 -4.73 -1.46 -18.68
C HIS A 128 -3.75 -0.35 -19.04
N SER A 129 -2.46 -0.67 -18.94
CA SER A 129 -1.38 0.08 -19.62
C SER A 129 -0.54 -0.88 -20.45
N ASN A 130 0.26 -0.34 -21.37
CA ASN A 130 1.24 -1.09 -22.15
C ASN A 130 2.53 -1.38 -21.37
N ARG A 131 2.67 -0.82 -20.16
CA ARG A 131 3.84 -0.95 -19.30
C ARG A 131 3.47 -0.78 -17.83
N MET A 132 4.37 -1.19 -16.95
CA MET A 132 4.35 -0.84 -15.54
C MET A 132 4.69 0.63 -15.36
N GLU A 133 3.79 1.40 -14.77
CA GLU A 133 3.96 2.84 -14.55
C GLU A 133 2.90 3.34 -13.55
N SER A 134 3.20 4.44 -12.87
CA SER A 134 2.16 5.31 -12.34
C SER A 134 1.55 6.14 -13.49
N ILE A 135 0.36 6.71 -13.26
CA ILE A 135 -0.39 7.43 -14.29
C ILE A 135 0.49 8.48 -15.01
N GLY A 136 0.47 8.46 -16.34
CA GLY A 136 1.19 9.43 -17.16
C GLY A 136 2.70 9.14 -17.32
N GLY A 137 3.11 7.87 -17.27
CA GLY A 137 4.52 7.50 -17.44
C GLY A 137 5.40 7.80 -16.25
N GLN A 138 4.80 8.01 -15.08
CA GLN A 138 5.53 8.27 -13.85
C GLN A 138 6.09 6.97 -13.26
N PRO A 139 7.18 7.04 -12.47
CA PRO A 139 7.73 5.86 -11.82
C PRO A 139 6.77 5.30 -10.76
N LEU A 140 6.82 3.98 -10.57
CA LEU A 140 6.13 3.29 -9.49
C LEU A 140 6.92 3.39 -8.18
N TYR A 141 6.20 3.55 -7.07
CA TYR A 141 6.78 3.54 -5.72
C TYR A 141 6.18 2.36 -4.94
N SER A 142 6.88 1.24 -4.89
CA SER A 142 6.44 0.05 -4.16
C SER A 142 7.61 -0.63 -3.46
N ALA A 143 7.79 -0.30 -2.17
CA ALA A 143 8.85 -0.87 -1.34
C ALA A 143 8.66 -2.37 -1.02
N PHE A 144 7.52 -2.95 -1.43
CA PHE A 144 7.27 -4.39 -1.33
C PHE A 144 7.55 -5.13 -2.65
N LEU A 145 7.35 -4.50 -3.81
CA LEU A 145 7.74 -5.11 -5.08
C LEU A 145 9.25 -4.97 -5.29
N PHE A 146 9.78 -3.77 -5.03
CA PHE A 146 11.19 -3.42 -5.15
C PHE A 146 11.79 -3.29 -3.75
N LEU A 147 12.53 -4.32 -3.32
CA LEU A 147 13.00 -4.46 -1.94
C LEU A 147 14.33 -3.75 -1.65
N ASN A 148 14.77 -2.87 -2.56
CA ASN A 148 16.05 -2.14 -2.51
C ASN A 148 15.96 -0.77 -1.80
N GLY A 149 14.77 -0.35 -1.33
CA GLY A 149 14.64 0.84 -0.50
C GLY A 149 13.25 1.44 -0.47
N TYR A 150 13.04 2.40 0.42
CA TYR A 150 11.82 3.20 0.49
C TYR A 150 11.98 4.50 -0.32
N GLY A 151 10.93 4.93 -1.00
CA GLY A 151 10.91 6.20 -1.75
C GLY A 151 11.73 6.20 -3.05
N ILE A 152 12.16 5.03 -3.51
CA ILE A 152 12.84 4.87 -4.80
C ILE A 152 11.76 4.64 -5.86
N GLY A 153 11.81 5.44 -6.93
CA GLY A 153 10.92 5.31 -8.08
C GLY A 153 11.48 4.32 -9.11
N HIS A 154 10.63 3.45 -9.65
CA HIS A 154 11.00 2.43 -10.62
C HIS A 154 10.20 2.54 -11.92
N GLY A 155 10.87 2.35 -13.05
CA GLY A 155 10.23 2.35 -14.36
C GLY A 155 9.99 3.74 -14.97
N PRO A 156 9.18 3.81 -16.04
CA PRO A 156 8.31 2.74 -16.56
C PRO A 156 9.02 1.47 -17.03
N LEU A 157 8.40 0.29 -16.88
CA LEU A 157 8.96 -1.02 -17.27
C LEU A 157 8.00 -1.77 -18.21
N SER A 158 8.48 -2.29 -19.31
CA SER A 158 7.68 -2.85 -20.41
C SER A 158 7.85 -4.35 -20.63
N SER A 159 8.77 -5.00 -19.91
CA SER A 159 9.06 -6.44 -20.09
C SER A 159 9.40 -7.15 -18.79
N ASP A 160 9.30 -8.48 -18.82
CA ASP A 160 9.74 -9.37 -17.74
C ASP A 160 11.23 -9.15 -17.40
N ASP A 161 12.06 -8.87 -18.41
CA ASP A 161 13.49 -8.62 -18.20
C ASP A 161 13.77 -7.31 -17.46
N GLU A 162 13.02 -6.24 -17.78
CA GLU A 162 13.13 -4.96 -17.09
C GLU A 162 12.60 -5.05 -15.65
N LEU A 163 11.48 -5.74 -15.42
CA LEU A 163 10.98 -6.01 -14.07
C LEU A 163 12.01 -6.80 -13.25
N TRP A 164 12.56 -7.87 -13.82
CA TRP A 164 13.58 -8.66 -13.14
C TRP A 164 14.82 -7.84 -12.82
N ALA A 165 15.30 -7.00 -13.75
CA ALA A 165 16.46 -6.15 -13.53
C ALA A 165 16.28 -5.28 -12.28
N GLU A 166 15.13 -4.62 -12.14
CA GLU A 166 14.79 -3.79 -10.97
C GLU A 166 14.61 -4.60 -9.68
N MET A 167 13.88 -5.72 -9.73
CA MET A 167 13.68 -6.58 -8.55
C MET A 167 15.01 -7.17 -8.04
N SER A 168 15.88 -7.60 -8.95
CA SER A 168 17.13 -8.29 -8.62
C SER A 168 18.18 -7.38 -7.96
N LEU A 169 18.00 -6.06 -7.98
CA LEU A 169 18.84 -5.12 -7.23
C LEU A 169 18.85 -5.42 -5.72
N ALA A 170 17.75 -5.97 -5.19
CA ALA A 170 17.66 -6.38 -3.78
C ALA A 170 18.40 -7.70 -3.48
N LEU A 171 18.93 -8.38 -4.50
CA LEU A 171 19.61 -9.67 -4.41
C LEU A 171 21.10 -9.58 -4.74
N SER A 172 21.72 -8.40 -4.61
CA SER A 172 23.13 -8.17 -4.99
C SER A 172 24.12 -9.12 -4.30
N ASN A 173 23.79 -9.56 -3.08
CA ASN A 173 24.62 -10.49 -2.30
C ASN A 173 24.32 -11.97 -2.58
N VAL A 174 23.27 -12.27 -3.37
CA VAL A 174 22.83 -13.63 -3.67
C VAL A 174 23.63 -14.17 -4.87
N PRO A 175 24.22 -15.38 -4.76
CA PRO A 175 24.90 -16.04 -5.88
C PRO A 175 24.06 -16.12 -7.17
N GLU A 176 24.73 -16.02 -8.33
CA GLU A 176 24.08 -15.95 -9.64
C GLU A 176 23.20 -17.18 -9.91
N GLU A 177 23.66 -18.38 -9.56
CA GLU A 177 22.93 -19.62 -9.75
C GLU A 177 21.59 -19.65 -8.99
N ILE A 178 21.54 -19.05 -7.79
CA ILE A 178 20.32 -18.91 -6.99
C ILE A 178 19.40 -17.86 -7.63
N ARG A 179 19.96 -16.74 -8.11
CA ARG A 179 19.20 -15.70 -8.81
C ARG A 179 18.59 -16.21 -10.11
N LEU A 180 19.31 -17.02 -10.89
CA LEU A 180 18.82 -17.62 -12.12
C LEU A 180 17.68 -18.60 -11.88
N GLU A 181 17.77 -19.44 -10.84
CA GLU A 181 16.68 -20.34 -10.49
C GLU A 181 15.43 -19.58 -10.02
N LEU A 182 15.62 -18.51 -9.23
CA LEU A 182 14.51 -17.65 -8.84
C LEU A 182 13.87 -16.99 -10.07
N ARG A 183 14.68 -16.43 -10.99
CA ARG A 183 14.21 -15.82 -12.24
C ARG A 183 13.39 -16.78 -13.09
N ARG A 184 13.80 -18.06 -13.16
CA ARG A 184 13.08 -19.10 -13.92
C ARG A 184 11.64 -19.30 -13.44
N ARG A 185 11.36 -18.99 -12.17
CA ARG A 185 10.05 -19.09 -11.53
C ARG A 185 9.26 -17.77 -11.55
N MET A 186 9.83 -16.71 -12.11
CA MET A 186 9.17 -15.41 -12.17
C MET A 186 7.90 -15.49 -13.05
N PRO A 187 6.72 -15.10 -12.55
CA PRO A 187 5.52 -14.98 -13.37
C PRO A 187 5.69 -13.84 -14.38
N SER A 188 4.95 -13.86 -15.49
CA SER A 188 5.01 -12.76 -16.45
C SER A 188 4.57 -11.44 -15.81
N ALA A 189 5.26 -10.36 -16.16
CA ALA A 189 4.94 -9.01 -15.75
C ALA A 189 3.63 -8.52 -16.41
N ALA A 190 3.29 -9.03 -17.60
CA ALA A 190 2.05 -8.69 -18.29
C ALA A 190 0.89 -9.66 -17.95
N PRO A 191 -0.38 -9.24 -18.09
CA PRO A 191 -0.83 -7.88 -18.42
C PRO A 191 -0.64 -6.91 -17.24
N TYR A 192 -0.45 -5.62 -17.56
CA TYR A 192 -0.33 -4.55 -16.59
C TYR A 192 -1.71 -3.96 -16.28
N THR A 193 -2.19 -4.18 -15.07
CA THR A 193 -3.51 -3.70 -14.62
C THR A 193 -3.35 -2.73 -13.48
N PHE A 194 -4.25 -1.76 -13.38
CA PHE A 194 -4.27 -0.86 -12.25
C PHE A 194 -4.47 -1.65 -10.95
N SER A 195 -3.64 -1.36 -9.95
CA SER A 195 -3.65 -2.03 -8.65
C SER A 195 -3.61 -0.99 -7.54
N HIS A 196 -4.29 -1.24 -6.43
CA HIS A 196 -4.22 -0.44 -5.22
C HIS A 196 -2.85 -0.62 -4.54
N ALA A 197 -2.38 -1.86 -4.45
CA ALA A 197 -1.11 -2.28 -3.85
C ALA A 197 -0.95 -2.03 -2.33
N ASP A 198 -2.01 -1.68 -1.60
CA ASP A 198 -2.01 -1.53 -0.12
C ASP A 198 -3.42 -1.69 0.50
N LEU A 199 -3.99 -2.89 0.37
CA LEU A 199 -5.33 -3.22 0.91
C LEU A 199 -5.28 -3.66 2.38
N THR A 200 -4.46 -2.98 3.17
CA THR A 200 -4.42 -3.17 4.62
C THR A 200 -5.76 -2.77 5.24
N ASN A 201 -6.20 -3.48 6.29
CA ASN A 201 -7.51 -3.27 6.93
C ASN A 201 -7.74 -1.83 7.46
N VAL A 202 -6.69 -1.03 7.67
CA VAL A 202 -6.80 0.41 7.99
C VAL A 202 -7.34 1.26 6.83
N ASN A 203 -7.17 0.78 5.59
CA ASN A 203 -7.59 1.46 4.35
C ASN A 203 -8.99 1.06 3.90
N ILE A 204 -9.66 0.16 4.62
CA ILE A 204 -11.01 -0.31 4.32
C ILE A 204 -11.99 0.34 5.29
N ILE A 205 -12.96 1.10 4.79
CA ILE A 205 -14.03 1.70 5.59
C ILE A 205 -15.31 0.88 5.42
N VAL A 206 -15.95 0.55 6.54
CA VAL A 206 -17.19 -0.22 6.60
C VAL A 206 -18.27 0.60 7.27
N ASP A 207 -19.48 0.54 6.72
CA ASP A 207 -20.69 1.09 7.33
C ASP A 207 -21.81 0.05 7.27
N ASN A 208 -22.47 -0.19 8.41
CA ASN A 208 -23.58 -1.15 8.52
C ASN A 208 -23.29 -2.52 7.86
N GLY A 209 -22.10 -3.07 8.08
CA GLY A 209 -21.67 -4.37 7.55
C GLY A 209 -21.35 -4.39 6.03
N ASN A 210 -21.30 -3.22 5.37
CA ASN A 210 -20.98 -3.09 3.95
C ASN A 210 -19.71 -2.26 3.76
N LEU A 211 -18.96 -2.54 2.70
CA LEU A 211 -17.87 -1.69 2.26
C LEU A 211 -18.40 -0.30 1.91
N ALA A 212 -17.95 0.70 2.65
CA ALA A 212 -18.28 2.10 2.46
C ALA A 212 -17.17 2.88 1.76
N GLY A 213 -15.93 2.39 1.79
CA GLY A 213 -14.81 3.06 1.14
C GLY A 213 -13.50 2.29 1.09
N ILE A 214 -12.68 2.59 0.08
CA ILE A 214 -11.28 2.18 -0.05
C ILE A 214 -10.42 3.45 -0.07
N LEU A 215 -9.51 3.56 0.89
CA LEU A 215 -8.65 4.73 1.13
C LEU A 215 -7.21 4.47 0.67
N ASP A 216 -6.43 5.55 0.59
CA ASP A 216 -4.97 5.50 0.47
C ASP A 216 -4.43 4.91 -0.84
N TRP A 217 -4.88 5.50 -1.95
CA TRP A 217 -4.46 5.16 -3.32
C TRP A 217 -3.07 5.72 -3.68
N GLU A 218 -2.19 5.96 -2.71
CA GLU A 218 -0.87 6.57 -2.95
C GLU A 218 0.11 5.64 -3.66
N SER A 219 0.01 4.33 -3.37
CA SER A 219 0.87 3.28 -3.94
C SER A 219 0.33 2.73 -5.26
N SER A 220 -0.76 3.29 -5.77
CA SER A 220 -1.46 2.75 -6.93
C SER A 220 -0.78 3.08 -8.25
N GLY A 221 -0.95 2.19 -9.21
CA GLY A 221 -0.36 2.27 -10.53
C GLY A 221 -0.65 1.02 -11.35
N TYR A 222 -0.07 0.92 -12.54
CA TYR A 222 -0.13 -0.26 -13.38
C TYR A 222 0.97 -1.24 -12.98
N PHE A 223 0.56 -2.37 -12.43
CA PHE A 223 1.45 -3.44 -11.99
C PHE A 223 1.10 -4.73 -12.72
N PRO A 224 1.95 -5.76 -12.65
CA PRO A 224 1.57 -7.10 -13.07
C PRO A 224 0.26 -7.54 -12.42
N VAL A 225 -0.62 -8.19 -13.17
CA VAL A 225 -1.97 -8.55 -12.70
C VAL A 225 -1.97 -9.32 -11.36
N TRP A 226 -0.94 -10.14 -11.13
CA TRP A 226 -0.76 -10.92 -9.90
C TRP A 226 -0.30 -10.11 -8.68
N TRP A 227 0.09 -8.84 -8.86
CA TRP A 227 0.68 -8.04 -7.78
C TRP A 227 -0.32 -7.73 -6.68
N GLU A 228 -1.55 -7.32 -7.03
CA GLU A 228 -2.59 -7.05 -6.03
C GLU A 228 -2.88 -8.29 -5.14
N PHE A 229 -2.93 -9.49 -5.73
CA PHE A 229 -3.14 -10.73 -4.98
C PHE A 229 -1.96 -11.01 -4.03
N THR A 230 -0.74 -10.67 -4.45
CA THR A 230 0.47 -10.81 -3.64
C THR A 230 0.48 -9.80 -2.49
N CYS A 231 0.21 -8.52 -2.76
CA CYS A 231 0.02 -7.46 -1.77
C CYS A 231 -1.07 -7.79 -0.76
N ALA A 232 -2.18 -8.37 -1.22
CA ALA A 232 -3.25 -8.90 -0.40
C ALA A 232 -2.84 -10.14 0.42
N GLY A 233 -1.54 -10.40 0.62
CA GLY A 233 -1.00 -11.34 1.60
C GLY A 233 0.19 -10.81 2.40
N ILE A 234 0.51 -9.52 2.30
CA ILE A 234 1.51 -8.81 3.10
C ILE A 234 0.76 -8.08 4.21
N GLY A 235 0.78 -8.60 5.44
CA GLY A 235 -0.14 -8.16 6.49
C GLY A 235 0.46 -7.36 7.65
N LEU A 236 -0.34 -6.50 8.27
CA LEU A 236 -0.06 -5.85 9.56
C LEU A 236 -0.71 -6.65 10.71
N GLY A 237 -0.02 -7.69 11.18
CA GLY A 237 -0.49 -8.50 12.32
C GLY A 237 -1.60 -9.49 11.95
N GLN A 238 -2.21 -10.07 12.99
CA GLN A 238 -3.09 -11.23 12.86
C GLN A 238 -4.44 -10.90 12.19
N GLU A 239 -5.09 -9.81 12.58
CA GLU A 239 -6.41 -9.43 12.03
C GLU A 239 -6.33 -9.00 10.57
N ASP A 240 -5.28 -8.27 10.19
CA ASP A 240 -5.05 -7.90 8.80
C ASP A 240 -4.73 -9.14 7.95
N LYS A 241 -4.03 -10.13 8.51
CA LYS A 241 -3.81 -11.43 7.86
C LYS A 241 -5.14 -12.15 7.60
N GLU A 242 -6.03 -12.23 8.60
CA GLU A 242 -7.35 -12.87 8.43
C GLU A 242 -8.20 -12.17 7.37
N TRP A 243 -8.23 -10.83 7.39
CA TRP A 243 -8.86 -10.02 6.37
C TRP A 243 -8.33 -10.35 4.97
N LYS A 244 -7.00 -10.32 4.82
CA LYS A 244 -6.32 -10.58 3.55
C LYS A 244 -6.52 -12.01 3.06
N ASP A 245 -6.53 -12.99 3.97
CA ASP A 245 -6.85 -14.38 3.64
C ASP A 245 -8.27 -14.50 3.09
N LEU A 246 -9.25 -13.84 3.73
CA LEU A 246 -10.65 -13.80 3.29
C LEU A 246 -10.80 -13.11 1.93
N LEU A 247 -10.16 -11.95 1.74
CA LEU A 247 -10.17 -11.22 0.48
C LEU A 247 -9.63 -12.07 -0.68
N ARG A 248 -8.51 -12.78 -0.50
CA ARG A 248 -7.91 -13.61 -1.54
C ARG A 248 -8.80 -14.77 -1.98
N MET A 249 -9.72 -15.25 -1.14
CA MET A 249 -10.70 -16.27 -1.56
C MET A 249 -11.67 -15.78 -2.65
N HIS A 250 -11.81 -14.46 -2.81
CA HIS A 250 -12.67 -13.84 -3.83
C HIS A 250 -11.90 -13.25 -5.01
N LEU A 251 -10.57 -13.31 -5.01
CA LEU A 251 -9.73 -12.80 -6.10
C LEU A 251 -9.32 -13.92 -7.06
N PRO A 252 -8.99 -13.60 -8.33
CA PRO A 252 -8.34 -14.55 -9.22
C PRO A 252 -7.07 -15.14 -8.58
N ASP A 253 -6.92 -16.46 -8.68
CA ASP A 253 -5.81 -17.15 -8.04
C ASP A 253 -4.47 -16.81 -8.70
N HIS A 254 -3.57 -16.25 -7.91
CA HIS A 254 -2.19 -15.99 -8.27
C HIS A 254 -1.23 -16.54 -7.22
N THR A 255 -1.59 -17.67 -6.59
CA THR A 255 -0.80 -18.31 -5.53
C THR A 255 0.65 -18.59 -5.95
N GLU A 256 0.88 -19.05 -7.19
CA GLU A 256 2.25 -19.32 -7.67
C GLU A 256 3.10 -18.04 -7.81
N ALA A 257 2.50 -16.95 -8.31
CA ALA A 257 3.17 -15.65 -8.37
C ALA A 257 3.49 -15.12 -6.97
N ARG A 258 2.57 -15.30 -6.02
CA ARG A 258 2.81 -14.98 -4.61
C ARG A 258 3.92 -15.84 -4.00
N ASN A 259 3.97 -17.14 -4.31
CA ASN A 259 5.02 -18.05 -3.86
C ASN A 259 6.39 -17.62 -4.39
N PHE A 260 6.47 -17.23 -5.66
CA PHE A 260 7.68 -16.61 -6.22
C PHE A 260 8.09 -15.37 -5.42
N TRP A 261 7.16 -14.44 -5.15
CA TRP A 261 7.48 -13.23 -4.40
C TRP A 261 7.95 -13.53 -2.96
N LEU A 262 7.35 -14.52 -2.29
CA LEU A 262 7.79 -14.93 -0.95
C LEU A 262 9.19 -15.54 -0.96
N ASP A 263 9.54 -16.29 -2.01
CA ASP A 263 10.89 -16.84 -2.19
C ASP A 263 11.90 -15.72 -2.46
N PHE A 264 11.54 -14.76 -3.33
CA PHE A 264 12.29 -13.52 -3.55
C PHE A 264 12.51 -12.75 -2.24
N TYR A 265 11.46 -12.55 -1.45
CA TYR A 265 11.53 -11.85 -0.17
C TYR A 265 12.39 -12.59 0.85
N ALA A 266 12.36 -13.92 0.88
CA ALA A 266 13.22 -14.71 1.76
C ALA A 266 14.70 -14.61 1.35
N LEU A 267 14.98 -14.70 0.05
CA LEU A 267 16.33 -14.66 -0.50
C LEU A 267 17.04 -13.30 -0.31
N ARG A 268 16.30 -12.20 -0.19
CA ARG A 268 16.89 -10.87 0.14
C ARG A 268 17.73 -10.89 1.43
N LYS A 269 17.46 -11.84 2.34
CA LYS A 269 18.12 -11.95 3.64
C LYS A 269 19.45 -12.70 3.57
N TYR A 270 19.83 -13.20 2.40
CA TYR A 270 21.07 -13.92 2.19
C TYR A 270 22.29 -13.10 2.69
N PRO A 271 23.26 -13.73 3.39
CA PRO A 271 23.37 -15.17 3.66
C PRO A 271 22.54 -15.68 4.86
N ASN A 272 21.90 -14.78 5.62
CA ASN A 272 21.13 -15.12 6.82
C ASN A 272 19.68 -15.50 6.47
N LEU A 273 19.54 -16.58 5.70
CA LEU A 273 18.24 -17.07 5.23
C LEU A 273 17.37 -17.59 6.38
N ASP A 274 16.06 -17.36 6.28
CA ASP A 274 15.06 -18.00 7.13
C ASP A 274 14.70 -19.40 6.59
N GLU A 275 13.77 -20.08 7.26
CA GLU A 275 13.30 -21.42 6.88
C GLU A 275 12.83 -21.48 5.41
N ARG A 276 12.18 -20.42 4.92
CA ARG A 276 11.70 -20.38 3.54
C ARG A 276 12.86 -20.23 2.55
N GLY A 277 13.81 -19.35 2.84
CA GLY A 277 15.02 -19.21 2.02
C GLY A 277 15.82 -20.52 1.94
N LEU A 278 15.97 -21.22 3.06
CA LEU A 278 16.61 -22.54 3.10
C LEU A 278 15.81 -23.61 2.34
N SER A 279 14.48 -23.60 2.47
CA SER A 279 13.59 -24.51 1.74
C SER A 279 13.69 -24.30 0.22
N PHE A 280 13.78 -23.03 -0.23
CA PHE A 280 14.01 -22.71 -1.63
C PHE A 280 15.32 -23.32 -2.16
N LEU A 281 16.43 -23.17 -1.43
CA LEU A 281 17.72 -23.73 -1.84
C LEU A 281 17.65 -25.27 -1.93
N ASN A 282 17.14 -25.91 -0.88
CA ASN A 282 17.05 -27.37 -0.80
C ASN A 282 16.17 -27.96 -1.92
N SER A 283 15.02 -27.35 -2.19
CA SER A 283 14.11 -27.78 -3.26
C SER A 283 14.67 -27.55 -4.67
N SER A 284 15.60 -26.61 -4.81
CA SER A 284 16.28 -26.28 -6.06
C SER A 284 17.58 -27.08 -6.28
N GLY A 285 17.96 -27.95 -5.34
CA GLY A 285 19.24 -28.67 -5.39
C GLY A 285 20.46 -27.76 -5.24
N LEU A 286 20.27 -26.56 -4.67
CA LEU A 286 21.31 -25.57 -4.41
C LEU A 286 21.72 -25.64 -2.93
N SER A 287 22.98 -25.30 -2.65
CA SER A 287 23.50 -25.25 -1.27
C SER A 287 24.08 -23.88 -0.98
N MET A 288 24.06 -23.46 0.29
CA MET A 288 24.86 -22.32 0.74
C MET A 288 26.32 -22.54 0.34
N PRO A 289 27.01 -21.54 -0.26
CA PRO A 289 28.46 -21.56 -0.36
C PRO A 289 29.07 -21.77 1.03
N LYS A 290 30.06 -22.66 1.09
CA LYS A 290 30.82 -22.93 2.32
C LYS A 290 31.59 -21.70 2.81
#